data_AF-A0A4Y9Y8F9-F1
#
_entry.id   AF-A0A4Y9Y8F9-F1
#
_cell.length_a   1.000
_cell.length_b   1.000
_cell.length_c   1.000
_cell.angle_alpha   90.00
_cell.angle_beta   90.00
_cell.angle_gamma   90.00
#
_symmetry.space_group_name_H-M   'P 1'
#
loop_
_entity.id
_entity.type
_entity.pdbx_description
1 polymer ?
#
loop_
_entity_poly.entity_id
_entity_poly.type
_entity_poly.pdbx_seq_one_letter_code
_entity_poly.pdbx_strand_id
1 'polypeptide(L)'
;LESSAASHTTLTHLPYTQFAANDAHMGHGKTRPARKTATATATEARDADFLAFCQSFALSRGLPLLNQSADPGYFAELFTFLSNETAGTNIDLGRSPVTEFISHCSRLQGRLPDALCAALEQRKREVELNRKAKRRFIADVGLMQGSNEDRLAALEACATLYSLRELPDEVAYPPKGFLACETEVSKAGWSDWVLTRNLHDKRDTQAALRAMLCVDPDMLKLIVPKDKDVIVRDEETGEIVLIVRRNLCSDAEVLAGTDNTVVLDCSMKKGAQLDDPGKLVLVGYSAGSRSSPAFDYSRNIEAKKLSEEFVRSHHMAVSSSFSLFYQLMRANLPNEVLEDYEEYIAKHGFPRMDARGAIPVDDEGCGDYYVKKGGKTFTFHGAKLAPPAGVAGVNYARQASH
;
A
#
# COMPACT_ATOMS: atom_id res chain seq x y z
N LEU A 1 30.21 -26.55 -11.72
CA LEU A 1 31.43 -27.17 -11.17
C LEU A 1 32.10 -26.13 -10.31
N GLU A 2 32.30 -26.48 -9.03
CA GLU A 2 32.92 -25.72 -7.92
C GLU A 2 32.10 -24.51 -7.42
N SER A 3 31.39 -24.59 -6.29
CA SER A 3 31.84 -24.74 -4.88
C SER A 3 31.99 -23.38 -4.19
N SER A 4 30.98 -22.99 -3.43
CA SER A 4 31.16 -22.14 -2.24
C SER A 4 30.06 -22.47 -1.24
N ALA A 5 30.47 -23.11 -0.15
CA ALA A 5 29.65 -23.51 0.97
C ALA A 5 29.46 -22.33 1.93
N ALA A 6 28.23 -22.09 2.36
CA ALA A 6 27.92 -21.21 3.48
C ALA A 6 26.95 -21.93 4.43
N SER A 7 27.54 -22.44 5.51
CA SER A 7 27.06 -22.70 6.86
C SER A 7 25.59 -22.38 7.16
N HIS A 8 24.76 -23.44 7.25
CA HIS A 8 23.47 -23.40 7.92
C HIS A 8 23.68 -23.32 9.45
N THR A 9 23.15 -22.26 10.07
CA THR A 9 22.98 -22.20 11.53
C THR A 9 21.51 -22.46 11.83
N THR A 10 21.25 -23.68 12.30
CA THR A 10 19.92 -24.17 12.70
C THR A 10 19.58 -23.63 14.08
N LEU A 11 18.61 -22.73 14.19
CA LEU A 11 18.03 -22.34 15.48
C LEU A 11 16.81 -23.23 15.74
N THR A 12 17.02 -24.16 16.66
CA THR A 12 16.07 -25.13 17.18
C THR A 12 14.95 -24.48 17.98
N HIS A 13 13.72 -24.89 17.66
CA HIS A 13 12.51 -24.77 18.47
C HIS A 13 12.75 -25.17 19.95
N LEU A 14 12.28 -24.33 20.87
CA LEU A 14 12.05 -24.72 22.27
C LEU A 14 10.56 -25.00 22.49
N PRO A 15 10.17 -26.18 22.99
CA PRO A 15 8.80 -26.46 23.35
C PRO A 15 8.48 -26.00 24.77
N TYR A 16 7.25 -25.50 24.91
CA TYR A 16 6.51 -25.30 26.15
C TYR A 16 6.36 -26.64 26.89
N THR A 17 6.70 -26.70 28.18
CA THR A 17 6.27 -27.79 29.07
C THR A 17 5.71 -27.26 30.39
N GLN A 18 4.66 -27.97 30.81
CA GLN A 18 3.77 -27.72 31.93
C GLN A 18 4.37 -28.10 33.30
N PHE A 19 3.79 -27.48 34.33
CA PHE A 19 3.49 -27.97 35.68
C PHE A 19 4.29 -29.15 36.27
N ALA A 20 4.92 -28.89 37.40
CA ALA A 20 4.94 -29.83 38.52
C ALA A 20 5.02 -29.07 39.86
N ALA A 21 4.12 -29.45 40.77
CA ALA A 21 4.12 -29.09 42.17
C ALA A 21 5.28 -29.78 42.91
N ASN A 22 5.74 -29.18 44.01
CA ASN A 22 6.09 -29.94 45.22
C ASN A 22 6.25 -29.05 46.46
N ASP A 23 5.96 -29.71 47.58
CA ASP A 23 5.58 -29.23 48.90
C ASP A 23 6.71 -28.68 49.80
N ALA A 24 6.23 -27.86 50.75
CA ALA A 24 6.58 -27.76 52.18
C ALA A 24 8.06 -27.70 52.65
N HIS A 25 8.41 -26.62 53.36
CA HIS A 25 8.74 -26.71 54.79
C HIS A 25 8.76 -25.35 55.53
N MET A 26 8.07 -25.35 56.68
CA MET A 26 8.26 -24.63 57.96
C MET A 26 9.39 -23.58 58.10
N GLY A 27 9.04 -22.43 58.70
CA GLY A 27 9.93 -21.77 59.67
C GLY A 27 9.97 -20.25 59.71
N HIS A 28 9.47 -19.69 60.81
CA HIS A 28 9.80 -18.39 61.42
C HIS A 28 9.12 -17.10 60.92
N GLY A 29 8.32 -16.55 61.83
CA GLY A 29 7.76 -15.21 61.76
C GLY A 29 8.84 -14.13 61.73
N LYS A 30 8.64 -13.18 60.81
CA LYS A 30 9.10 -11.80 60.94
C LYS A 30 7.95 -10.90 60.50
N THR A 31 7.44 -10.12 61.44
CA THR A 31 6.58 -8.97 61.18
C THR A 31 7.23 -8.09 60.11
N ARG A 32 6.55 -7.91 58.97
CA ARG A 32 6.97 -7.03 57.89
C ARG A 32 5.97 -5.88 57.69
N PRO A 33 5.98 -4.81 58.50
CA PRO A 33 5.26 -3.58 58.22
C PRO A 33 6.26 -2.50 57.77
N ALA A 34 6.55 -2.41 56.48
CA ALA A 34 7.31 -1.26 55.93
C ALA A 34 7.27 -1.18 54.39
N ARG A 35 7.23 -2.33 53.70
CA ARG A 35 7.36 -2.35 52.23
C ARG A 35 6.11 -1.86 51.49
N LYS A 36 4.90 -2.11 52.03
CA LYS A 36 3.62 -1.67 51.43
C LYS A 36 3.39 -0.15 51.61
N THR A 37 3.77 0.41 52.76
CA THR A 37 3.61 1.83 53.05
C THR A 37 4.53 2.70 52.21
N ALA A 38 5.78 2.30 51.99
CA ALA A 38 6.73 3.04 51.14
C ALA A 38 6.38 3.05 49.64
N THR A 39 5.70 1.99 49.15
CA THR A 39 5.24 1.96 47.74
C THR A 39 3.97 2.77 47.52
N ALA A 40 3.08 2.81 48.52
CA ALA A 40 1.88 3.64 48.47
C ALA A 40 2.25 5.15 48.44
N THR A 41 3.17 5.59 49.30
CA THR A 41 3.60 7.00 49.36
C THR A 41 4.32 7.46 48.10
N ALA A 42 5.16 6.60 47.50
CA ALA A 42 5.83 6.92 46.24
C ALA A 42 4.85 7.02 45.05
N THR A 43 3.77 6.24 45.07
CA THR A 43 2.72 6.29 44.05
C THR A 43 1.88 7.56 44.20
N GLU A 44 1.51 7.94 45.42
CA GLU A 44 0.78 9.18 45.71
C GLU A 44 1.57 10.43 45.30
N ALA A 45 2.87 10.46 45.57
CA ALA A 45 3.74 11.57 45.15
C ALA A 45 3.81 11.69 43.61
N ARG A 46 3.96 10.56 42.90
CA ARG A 46 3.93 10.53 41.43
C ARG A 46 2.59 11.01 40.86
N ASP A 47 1.48 10.64 41.50
CA ASP A 47 0.15 11.08 41.10
C ASP A 47 -0.05 12.57 41.32
N ALA A 48 0.49 13.11 42.43
CA ALA A 48 0.45 14.54 42.70
C ALA A 48 1.25 15.35 41.67
N ASP A 49 2.47 14.92 41.34
CA ASP A 49 3.30 15.53 40.31
C ASP A 49 2.61 15.51 38.94
N PHE A 50 2.01 14.38 38.56
CA PHE A 50 1.29 14.26 37.30
C PHE A 50 0.02 15.13 37.25
N LEU A 51 -0.69 15.28 38.37
CA LEU A 51 -1.86 16.15 38.44
C LEU A 51 -1.48 17.63 38.34
N ALA A 52 -0.38 18.05 38.96
CA ALA A 52 0.15 19.40 38.81
C ALA A 52 0.52 19.68 37.33
N PHE A 53 1.13 18.69 36.67
CA PHE A 53 1.36 18.76 35.23
C PHE A 53 0.06 18.86 34.42
N CYS A 54 -0.97 18.06 34.74
CA CYS A 54 -2.27 18.15 34.06
C CYS A 54 -2.93 19.52 34.21
N GLN A 55 -2.77 20.18 35.36
CA GLN A 55 -3.26 21.55 35.58
C GLN A 55 -2.53 22.56 34.67
N SER A 56 -1.20 22.47 34.58
CA SER A 56 -0.42 23.31 33.65
C SER A 56 -0.77 23.02 32.19
N PHE A 57 -0.86 21.73 31.83
CA PHE A 57 -1.22 21.26 30.50
C PHE A 57 -2.57 21.82 30.04
N ALA A 58 -3.58 21.83 30.92
CA ALA A 58 -4.92 22.34 30.62
C ALA A 58 -4.95 23.85 30.31
N LEU A 59 -3.92 24.61 30.70
CA LEU A 59 -3.78 26.04 30.41
C LEU A 59 -2.81 26.32 29.25
N SER A 60 -2.21 25.28 28.69
CA SER A 60 -1.18 25.36 27.67
C SER A 60 -1.73 25.15 26.26
N ARG A 61 -0.88 25.34 25.24
CA ARG A 61 -1.15 24.93 23.86
C ARG A 61 -1.34 23.41 23.69
N GLY A 62 -0.97 22.60 24.69
CA GLY A 62 -1.19 21.15 24.66
C GLY A 62 -2.67 20.77 24.62
N LEU A 63 -3.54 21.54 25.25
CA LEU A 63 -4.98 21.24 25.29
C LEU A 63 -5.65 21.26 23.90
N PRO A 64 -5.51 22.31 23.07
CA PRO A 64 -6.05 22.30 21.71
C PRO A 64 -5.40 21.25 20.81
N LEU A 65 -4.12 20.92 21.02
CA LEU A 65 -3.45 19.81 20.32
C LEU A 65 -4.05 18.46 20.69
N LEU A 66 -4.29 18.20 21.99
CA LEU A 66 -4.96 17.00 22.47
C LEU A 66 -6.35 16.86 21.86
N ASN A 67 -7.11 17.95 21.87
CA ASN A 67 -8.47 17.99 21.35
C ASN A 67 -8.54 17.56 19.87
N GLN A 68 -7.52 17.91 19.08
CA GLN A 68 -7.45 17.63 17.64
C GLN A 68 -6.58 16.42 17.28
N SER A 69 -5.92 15.79 18.26
CA SER A 69 -4.96 14.68 18.04
C SER A 69 -5.58 13.36 17.56
N ALA A 70 -6.88 13.36 17.22
CA ALA A 70 -7.47 12.31 16.40
C ALA A 70 -7.01 12.40 14.93
N ASP A 71 -6.53 13.57 14.50
CA ASP A 71 -5.86 13.79 13.24
C ASP A 71 -4.33 13.55 13.38
N PRO A 72 -3.68 12.85 12.42
CA PRO A 72 -2.26 12.52 12.49
C PRO A 72 -1.31 13.73 12.63
N GLY A 73 -1.64 14.87 12.02
CA GLY A 73 -0.80 16.08 12.09
C GLY A 73 -0.74 16.62 13.51
N TYR A 74 -1.91 16.81 14.13
CA TYR A 74 -2.01 17.24 15.52
C TYR A 74 -1.50 16.19 16.50
N PHE A 75 -1.58 14.90 16.17
CA PHE A 75 -0.99 13.84 16.98
C PHE A 75 0.55 13.97 17.06
N ALA A 76 1.21 14.23 15.93
CA ALA A 76 2.66 14.43 15.89
C ALA A 76 3.07 15.71 16.66
N GLU A 77 2.33 16.80 16.49
CA GLU A 77 2.57 18.03 17.26
C GLU A 77 2.39 17.82 18.77
N LEU A 78 1.33 17.09 19.17
CA LEU A 78 1.10 16.73 20.57
C LEU A 78 2.22 15.84 21.12
N PHE A 79 2.70 14.87 20.33
CA PHE A 79 3.82 14.02 20.70
C PHE A 79 5.06 14.86 21.01
N THR A 80 5.42 15.77 20.11
CA THR A 80 6.58 16.67 20.29
C THR A 80 6.37 17.59 21.49
N PHE A 81 5.17 18.14 21.64
CA PHE A 81 4.82 18.98 22.78
C PHE A 81 5.00 18.23 24.10
N LEU A 82 4.39 17.06 24.27
CA LEU A 82 4.49 16.25 25.48
C LEU A 82 5.95 15.86 25.78
N SER A 83 6.69 15.42 24.76
CA SER A 83 8.10 15.04 24.92
C SER A 83 8.94 16.20 25.47
N ASN A 84 8.72 17.41 24.96
CA ASN A 84 9.43 18.61 25.39
C ASN A 84 9.00 19.07 26.79
N GLU A 85 7.71 19.10 27.08
CA GLU A 85 7.19 19.57 28.37
C GLU A 85 7.54 18.61 29.52
N THR A 86 7.69 17.31 29.23
CA THR A 86 8.14 16.35 30.24
C THR A 86 9.66 16.26 30.37
N ALA A 87 10.41 16.84 29.42
CA ALA A 87 11.87 16.82 29.46
C ALA A 87 12.38 17.58 30.70
N GLY A 88 13.05 16.86 31.60
CA GLY A 88 13.57 17.43 32.86
C GLY A 88 12.55 17.48 34.00
N THR A 89 11.37 16.86 33.84
CA THR A 89 10.41 16.65 34.93
C THR A 89 10.53 15.22 35.49
N ASN A 90 9.87 14.94 36.62
CA ASN A 90 9.75 13.58 37.18
C ASN A 90 8.74 12.70 36.42
N ILE A 91 8.09 13.23 35.37
CA ILE A 91 7.06 12.55 34.61
C ILE A 91 7.73 11.83 33.44
N ASP A 92 7.64 10.50 33.45
CA ASP A 92 8.13 9.64 32.38
C ASP A 92 6.94 9.13 31.56
N LEU A 93 6.82 9.61 30.33
CA LEU A 93 5.82 9.12 29.36
C LEU A 93 6.43 8.14 28.33
N GLY A 94 7.68 7.73 28.54
CA GLY A 94 8.35 6.70 27.75
C GLY A 94 8.44 6.99 26.25
N ARG A 95 8.40 5.92 25.45
CA ARG A 95 8.53 5.96 23.98
C ARG A 95 7.22 6.29 23.27
N SER A 96 6.10 6.32 23.98
CA SER A 96 4.78 6.65 23.44
C SER A 96 4.07 7.72 24.28
N PRO A 97 4.62 8.96 24.34
CA PRO A 97 4.14 10.02 25.20
C PRO A 97 2.63 10.24 25.22
N VAL A 98 1.99 10.26 24.05
CA VAL A 98 0.54 10.49 23.94
C VAL A 98 -0.26 9.35 24.56
N THR A 99 0.11 8.11 24.26
CA THR A 99 -0.58 6.91 24.78
C THR A 99 -0.43 6.82 26.29
N GLU A 100 0.79 7.02 26.81
CA GLU A 100 1.05 6.99 28.25
C GLU A 100 0.34 8.14 28.96
N PHE A 101 0.36 9.36 28.41
CA PHE A 101 -0.37 10.50 28.97
C PHE A 101 -1.87 10.21 29.11
N ILE A 102 -2.51 9.67 28.06
CA ILE A 102 -3.93 9.30 28.08
C ILE A 102 -4.20 8.17 29.08
N SER A 103 -3.29 7.19 29.18
CA SER A 103 -3.37 6.09 30.16
C SER A 103 -3.34 6.62 31.60
N HIS A 104 -2.39 7.51 31.90
CA HIS A 104 -2.28 8.15 33.22
C HIS A 104 -3.51 9.01 33.54
N CYS A 105 -4.03 9.76 32.57
CA CYS A 105 -5.27 10.52 32.73
C CYS A 105 -6.46 9.60 33.06
N SER A 106 -6.60 8.48 32.34
CA SER A 106 -7.70 7.53 32.54
C SER A 106 -7.70 6.94 33.95
N ARG A 107 -6.52 6.69 34.53
CA ARG A 107 -6.38 6.22 35.92
C ARG A 107 -6.80 7.27 36.96
N LEU A 108 -6.75 8.55 36.60
CA LEU A 108 -6.98 9.69 37.51
C LEU A 108 -8.27 10.47 37.19
N GLN A 109 -9.19 9.89 36.41
CA GLN A 109 -10.34 10.56 35.77
C GLN A 109 -11.23 11.42 36.70
N GLY A 110 -11.22 11.20 38.02
CA GLY A 110 -11.95 12.01 39.02
C GLY A 110 -11.17 13.18 39.64
N ARG A 111 -9.90 13.38 39.29
CA ARG A 111 -9.00 14.40 39.86
C ARG A 111 -8.44 15.37 38.80
N LEU A 112 -8.77 15.15 37.53
CA LEU A 112 -8.28 15.95 36.42
C LEU A 112 -9.05 17.28 36.30
N PRO A 113 -8.44 18.32 35.70
CA PRO A 113 -9.15 19.54 35.34
C PRO A 113 -10.30 19.28 34.35
N ASP A 114 -11.44 19.95 34.53
CA ASP A 114 -12.64 19.78 33.69
C ASP A 114 -12.36 20.00 32.19
N ALA A 115 -11.54 21.00 31.86
CA ALA A 115 -11.16 21.30 30.48
C ALA A 115 -10.38 20.13 29.85
N LEU A 116 -9.52 19.45 30.62
CA LEU A 116 -8.78 18.29 30.16
C LEU A 116 -9.70 17.07 29.97
N CYS A 117 -10.62 16.84 30.91
CA CYS A 117 -11.65 15.81 30.77
C CYS A 117 -12.48 16.01 29.50
N ALA A 118 -12.93 17.25 29.24
CA ALA A 118 -13.69 17.59 28.04
C ALA A 118 -12.88 17.33 26.74
N ALA A 119 -11.60 17.70 26.71
CA ALA A 119 -10.72 17.44 25.56
C ALA A 119 -10.47 15.94 25.33
N LEU A 120 -10.29 15.15 26.39
CA LEU A 120 -10.14 13.69 26.30
C LEU A 120 -11.39 13.02 25.74
N GLU A 121 -12.57 13.42 26.22
CA GLU A 121 -13.85 12.88 25.71
C GLU A 121 -14.10 13.32 24.26
N GLN A 122 -13.78 14.56 23.89
CA GLN A 122 -13.87 15.01 22.50
C GLN A 122 -12.96 14.19 21.59
N ARG A 123 -11.68 14.07 21.94
CA ARG A 123 -10.72 13.25 21.22
C ARG A 123 -11.20 11.81 21.07
N LYS A 124 -11.72 11.20 22.14
CA LYS A 124 -12.26 9.83 22.14
C LYS A 124 -13.41 9.69 21.14
N ARG A 125 -14.35 10.63 21.12
CA ARG A 125 -15.45 10.68 20.13
C ARG A 125 -14.92 10.78 18.71
N GLU A 126 -13.95 11.65 18.45
CA GLU A 126 -13.36 11.83 17.12
C GLU A 126 -12.60 10.59 16.64
N VAL A 127 -11.78 9.96 17.50
CA VAL A 127 -11.10 8.70 17.20
C VAL A 127 -12.11 7.61 16.85
N GLU A 128 -13.21 7.51 17.59
CA GLU A 128 -14.26 6.54 17.30
C GLU A 128 -14.98 6.82 15.96
N LEU A 129 -15.29 8.08 15.68
CA LEU A 129 -15.86 8.50 14.40
C LEU A 129 -14.92 8.17 13.23
N ASN A 130 -13.63 8.46 13.36
CA ASN A 130 -12.62 8.14 12.35
C ASN A 130 -12.47 6.63 12.15
N ARG A 131 -12.47 5.85 13.25
CA ARG A 131 -12.45 4.38 13.19
C ARG A 131 -13.69 3.82 12.51
N LYS A 132 -14.88 4.38 12.77
CA LYS A 132 -16.13 3.97 12.11
C LYS A 132 -16.12 4.34 10.63
N ALA A 133 -15.67 5.54 10.29
CA ALA A 133 -15.53 6.01 8.91
C ALA A 133 -14.55 5.13 8.11
N LYS A 134 -13.38 4.80 8.69
CA LYS A 134 -12.40 3.91 8.07
C LYS A 134 -12.94 2.50 7.87
N ARG A 135 -13.63 1.93 8.86
CA ARG A 135 -14.27 0.60 8.72
C ARG A 135 -15.32 0.58 7.61
N ARG A 136 -16.13 1.64 7.52
CA ARG A 136 -17.10 1.80 6.44
C ARG A 136 -16.41 1.92 5.09
N PHE A 137 -15.37 2.74 4.99
CA PHE A 137 -14.54 2.86 3.79
C PHE A 137 -13.99 1.51 3.32
N ILE A 138 -13.42 0.71 4.25
CA ILE A 138 -12.89 -0.63 3.95
C ILE A 138 -13.97 -1.54 3.37
N ALA A 139 -15.18 -1.52 3.94
CA ALA A 139 -16.30 -2.31 3.45
C ALA A 139 -16.78 -1.81 2.07
N ASP A 140 -17.01 -0.50 1.94
CA ASP A 140 -17.56 0.13 0.73
C ASP A 140 -16.63 -0.06 -0.48
N VAL A 141 -15.30 -0.02 -0.27
CA VAL A 141 -14.29 -0.14 -1.34
C VAL A 141 -13.88 -1.60 -1.60
N GLY A 142 -14.30 -2.55 -0.77
CA GLY A 142 -13.98 -3.97 -0.97
C GLY A 142 -12.57 -4.38 -0.53
N LEU A 143 -12.06 -3.79 0.54
CA LEU A 143 -10.73 -4.07 1.11
C LEU A 143 -10.75 -5.16 2.20
N MET A 144 -11.91 -5.74 2.50
CA MET A 144 -12.02 -6.85 3.45
C MET A 144 -11.41 -8.12 2.84
N GLN A 145 -10.36 -8.65 3.46
CA GLN A 145 -9.75 -9.91 3.04
C GLN A 145 -10.50 -11.09 3.65
N GLY A 146 -11.05 -11.95 2.79
CA GLY A 146 -11.61 -13.25 3.17
C GLY A 146 -10.59 -14.38 3.07
N SER A 147 -11.04 -15.62 3.33
CA SER A 147 -10.23 -16.80 3.04
C SER A 147 -9.94 -16.91 1.53
N ASN A 148 -8.96 -17.73 1.15
CA ASN A 148 -8.70 -17.96 -0.28
C ASN A 148 -9.91 -18.63 -0.96
N GLU A 149 -10.54 -19.58 -0.26
CA GLU A 149 -11.73 -20.28 -0.72
C GLU A 149 -12.90 -19.32 -0.93
N ASP A 150 -13.15 -18.40 0.01
CA ASP A 150 -14.23 -17.41 -0.12
C ASP A 150 -13.98 -16.45 -1.28
N ARG A 151 -12.72 -16.01 -1.48
CA ARG A 151 -12.35 -15.11 -2.59
C ARG A 151 -12.54 -15.80 -3.94
N LEU A 152 -12.06 -17.04 -4.07
CA LEU A 152 -12.23 -17.82 -5.30
C LEU A 152 -13.72 -18.07 -5.59
N ALA A 153 -14.49 -18.52 -4.59
CA ALA A 153 -15.91 -18.76 -4.75
C ALA A 153 -16.68 -17.48 -5.11
N ALA A 154 -16.35 -16.34 -4.50
CA ALA A 154 -16.96 -15.06 -4.82
C ALA A 154 -16.63 -14.60 -6.25
N LEU A 155 -15.38 -14.81 -6.70
CA LEU A 155 -14.96 -14.51 -8.06
C LEU A 155 -15.69 -15.41 -9.07
N GLU A 156 -15.71 -16.72 -8.87
CA GLU A 156 -16.39 -17.69 -9.74
C GLU A 156 -17.91 -17.48 -9.78
N ALA A 157 -18.51 -17.01 -8.68
CA ALA A 157 -19.94 -16.71 -8.63
C ALA A 157 -20.33 -15.47 -9.47
N CYS A 158 -19.40 -14.55 -9.75
CA CYS A 158 -19.68 -13.31 -10.49
C CYS A 158 -19.04 -13.25 -11.88
N ALA A 159 -17.98 -14.02 -12.12
CA ALA A 159 -17.26 -14.05 -13.40
C ALA A 159 -17.78 -15.14 -14.33
N THR A 160 -17.74 -14.88 -15.63
CA THR A 160 -17.96 -15.92 -16.64
C THR A 160 -16.65 -16.68 -16.84
N LEU A 161 -16.70 -18.01 -16.70
CA LEU A 161 -15.54 -18.88 -16.91
C LEU A 161 -15.43 -19.28 -18.39
N TYR A 162 -14.25 -19.09 -18.97
CA TYR A 162 -13.87 -19.63 -20.27
C TYR A 162 -12.66 -20.55 -20.12
N SER A 163 -12.65 -21.64 -20.86
CA SER A 163 -11.48 -22.48 -21.07
C SER A 163 -11.02 -22.28 -22.51
N LEU A 164 -9.80 -21.81 -22.70
CA LEU A 164 -9.22 -21.55 -24.02
C LEU A 164 -7.90 -22.30 -24.16
N ARG A 165 -7.65 -22.82 -25.35
CA ARG A 165 -6.35 -23.39 -25.70
C ARG A 165 -5.42 -22.31 -26.25
N GLU A 166 -4.15 -22.38 -25.89
CA GLU A 166 -3.11 -21.59 -26.54
C GLU A 166 -3.13 -21.79 -28.06
N LEU A 167 -3.01 -20.69 -28.81
CA LEU A 167 -2.98 -20.73 -30.27
C LEU A 167 -1.54 -20.82 -30.75
N PRO A 168 -1.24 -21.69 -31.74
CA PRO A 168 0.02 -21.64 -32.45
C PRO A 168 0.25 -20.26 -33.09
N ASP A 169 1.50 -19.83 -33.13
CA ASP A 169 1.93 -18.54 -33.69
C ASP A 169 1.43 -18.32 -35.14
N GLU A 170 1.30 -19.39 -35.93
CA GLU A 170 0.88 -19.33 -37.34
C GLU A 170 -0.59 -18.97 -37.53
N VAL A 171 -1.43 -19.18 -36.50
CA VAL A 171 -2.88 -18.93 -36.53
C VAL A 171 -3.32 -17.87 -35.52
N ALA A 172 -2.39 -17.30 -34.78
CA ALA A 172 -2.65 -16.28 -33.79
C ALA A 172 -3.15 -14.98 -34.45
N TYR A 173 -4.17 -14.37 -33.83
CA TYR A 173 -4.84 -13.17 -34.34
C TYR A 173 -5.06 -12.15 -33.20
N PRO A 174 -4.86 -10.84 -33.43
CA PRO A 174 -4.31 -10.23 -34.65
C PRO A 174 -2.81 -10.57 -34.85
N PRO A 175 -2.31 -10.68 -36.09
CA PRO A 175 -0.90 -11.02 -36.34
C PRO A 175 0.08 -10.07 -35.63
N LYS A 176 1.23 -10.62 -35.23
CA LYS A 176 2.31 -9.86 -34.56
C LYS A 176 2.74 -8.64 -35.39
N GLY A 177 3.02 -7.54 -34.71
CA GLY A 177 3.65 -6.36 -35.32
C GLY A 177 2.69 -5.40 -36.02
N PHE A 178 1.38 -5.52 -35.83
CA PHE A 178 0.42 -4.52 -36.32
C PHE A 178 -0.10 -3.66 -35.17
N LEU A 179 -0.32 -2.36 -35.43
CA LEU A 179 -1.17 -1.54 -34.58
C LEU A 179 -2.63 -1.92 -34.84
N ALA A 180 -3.27 -2.54 -33.86
CA ALA A 180 -4.67 -2.90 -33.93
C ALA A 180 -5.56 -1.65 -33.73
N CYS A 181 -6.64 -1.56 -34.50
CA CYS A 181 -7.70 -0.58 -34.31
C CYS A 181 -9.06 -1.24 -34.54
N GLU A 182 -10.11 -0.70 -33.91
CA GLU A 182 -11.44 -1.31 -33.96
C GLU A 182 -12.26 -0.93 -35.19
N THR A 183 -11.90 0.18 -35.87
CA THR A 183 -12.70 0.72 -36.97
C THR A 183 -11.83 1.22 -38.12
N GLU A 184 -12.36 1.12 -39.34
CA GLU A 184 -11.75 1.70 -40.54
C GLU A 184 -11.64 3.23 -40.47
N VAL A 185 -12.53 3.90 -39.71
CA VAL A 185 -12.44 5.35 -39.46
C VAL A 185 -11.20 5.69 -38.64
N SER A 186 -10.95 4.95 -37.56
CA SER A 186 -9.72 5.10 -36.77
C SER A 186 -8.49 4.78 -37.61
N LYS A 187 -8.53 3.70 -38.39
CA LYS A 187 -7.43 3.35 -39.29
C LYS A 187 -7.12 4.50 -40.26
N ALA A 188 -8.13 5.03 -40.96
CA ALA A 188 -7.94 6.13 -41.90
C ALA A 188 -7.42 7.41 -41.21
N GLY A 189 -7.93 7.74 -40.02
CA GLY A 189 -7.53 8.94 -39.28
C GLY A 189 -6.09 8.92 -38.76
N TRP A 190 -5.54 7.73 -38.49
CA TRP A 190 -4.21 7.59 -37.88
C TRP A 190 -3.14 7.03 -38.82
N SER A 191 -3.51 6.42 -39.96
CA SER A 191 -2.57 5.76 -40.87
C SER A 191 -1.44 6.67 -41.34
N ASP A 192 -1.75 7.90 -41.77
CA ASP A 192 -0.72 8.84 -42.25
C ASP A 192 0.28 9.21 -41.15
N TRP A 193 -0.20 9.43 -39.93
CA TRP A 193 0.66 9.74 -38.80
C TRP A 193 1.55 8.54 -38.44
N VAL A 194 0.97 7.33 -38.37
CA VAL A 194 1.72 6.09 -38.11
C VAL A 194 2.78 5.85 -39.17
N LEU A 195 2.45 6.10 -40.45
CA LEU A 195 3.33 5.88 -41.59
C LEU A 195 4.44 6.91 -41.71
N THR A 196 4.21 8.17 -41.33
CA THR A 196 5.15 9.27 -41.61
C THR A 196 5.92 9.78 -40.40
N ARG A 197 5.52 9.44 -39.17
CA ARG A 197 6.21 9.88 -37.95
C ARG A 197 7.69 9.46 -37.90
N ASN A 198 8.49 10.29 -37.25
CA ASN A 198 9.87 9.98 -36.91
C ASN A 198 9.90 9.06 -35.70
N LEU A 199 10.63 7.95 -35.82
CA LEU A 199 10.85 7.01 -34.72
C LEU A 199 12.08 7.44 -33.93
N HIS A 200 12.00 7.33 -32.61
CA HIS A 200 13.04 7.63 -31.65
C HIS A 200 14.13 6.57 -31.71
N ASP A 201 13.75 5.29 -31.76
CA ASP A 201 14.68 4.21 -32.04
C ASP A 201 14.86 4.06 -33.57
N LYS A 202 16.06 4.36 -34.05
CA LYS A 202 16.40 4.24 -35.48
C LYS A 202 16.64 2.78 -35.91
N ARG A 203 16.77 1.84 -34.97
CA ARG A 203 16.86 0.39 -35.27
C ARG A 203 15.50 -0.15 -35.68
N ASP A 204 14.46 0.46 -35.15
CA ASP A 204 13.06 0.18 -35.44
C ASP A 204 12.68 0.78 -36.79
N THR A 205 13.17 0.13 -37.85
CA THR A 205 12.79 0.40 -39.26
C THR A 205 11.72 -0.58 -39.74
N GLN A 206 11.22 -1.45 -38.87
CA GLN A 206 10.28 -2.49 -39.25
C GLN A 206 8.99 -1.88 -39.81
N ALA A 207 8.62 -2.31 -41.02
CA ALA A 207 7.33 -2.00 -41.63
C ALA A 207 6.14 -2.32 -40.68
N ALA A 208 6.32 -3.30 -39.79
CA ALA A 208 5.42 -3.64 -38.69
C ALA A 208 5.05 -2.41 -37.83
N LEU A 209 6.03 -1.63 -37.33
CA LEU A 209 5.81 -0.41 -36.54
C LEU A 209 4.99 0.69 -37.25
N ARG A 210 4.80 0.54 -38.57
CA ARG A 210 4.10 1.47 -39.45
C ARG A 210 2.85 0.88 -40.09
N ALA A 211 2.42 -0.32 -39.68
CA ALA A 211 1.23 -0.97 -40.21
C ALA A 211 0.07 -0.94 -39.20
N MET A 212 -1.11 -0.55 -39.66
CA MET A 212 -2.36 -0.62 -38.89
C MET A 212 -3.27 -1.72 -39.45
N LEU A 213 -3.88 -2.50 -38.55
CA LEU A 213 -4.87 -3.52 -38.87
C LEU A 213 -6.20 -3.13 -38.22
N CYS A 214 -7.28 -3.16 -38.99
CA CYS A 214 -8.62 -3.15 -38.41
C CYS A 214 -8.92 -4.56 -37.92
N VAL A 215 -9.18 -4.70 -36.62
CA VAL A 215 -9.46 -5.99 -36.00
C VAL A 215 -10.77 -6.52 -36.55
N ASP A 216 -10.74 -7.76 -37.02
CA ASP A 216 -11.89 -8.55 -37.43
C ASP A 216 -12.42 -9.31 -36.20
N PRO A 217 -13.59 -8.94 -35.67
CA PRO A 217 -14.16 -9.59 -34.49
C PRO A 217 -14.39 -11.09 -34.68
N ASP A 218 -14.67 -11.55 -35.91
CA ASP A 218 -14.99 -12.95 -36.19
C ASP A 218 -13.75 -13.86 -36.09
N MET A 219 -12.55 -13.27 -36.10
CA MET A 219 -11.28 -13.97 -35.95
C MET A 219 -10.82 -14.06 -34.48
N LEU A 220 -11.45 -13.33 -33.56
CA LEU A 220 -11.12 -13.35 -32.14
C LEU A 220 -11.74 -14.58 -31.45
N LYS A 221 -10.94 -15.29 -30.65
CA LYS A 221 -11.44 -16.44 -29.86
C LYS A 221 -12.36 -16.05 -28.73
N LEU A 222 -12.15 -14.87 -28.17
CA LEU A 222 -12.93 -14.35 -27.07
C LEU A 222 -12.98 -12.83 -27.14
N ILE A 223 -14.20 -12.28 -27.10
CA ILE A 223 -14.45 -10.85 -26.90
C ILE A 223 -15.10 -10.71 -25.54
N VAL A 224 -14.36 -10.17 -24.57
CA VAL A 224 -14.88 -9.93 -23.22
C VAL A 224 -15.73 -8.67 -23.22
N PRO A 225 -17.04 -8.73 -22.91
CA PRO A 225 -17.86 -7.53 -22.86
C PRO A 225 -17.36 -6.53 -21.81
N LYS A 226 -17.62 -5.24 -22.05
CA LYS A 226 -17.12 -4.14 -21.21
C LYS A 226 -17.61 -4.18 -19.76
N ASP A 227 -18.76 -4.80 -19.53
CA ASP A 227 -19.50 -4.86 -18.28
C ASP A 227 -19.45 -6.26 -17.63
N LYS A 228 -18.59 -7.15 -18.13
CA LYS A 228 -18.46 -8.53 -17.64
C LYS A 228 -17.11 -8.78 -17.00
N ASP A 229 -17.18 -9.51 -15.89
CA ASP A 229 -16.05 -10.14 -15.26
C ASP A 229 -15.82 -11.51 -15.88
N VAL A 230 -14.56 -11.88 -16.06
CA VAL A 230 -14.17 -13.10 -16.75
C VAL A 230 -12.99 -13.75 -16.06
N ILE A 231 -13.03 -15.08 -15.96
CA ILE A 231 -11.86 -15.92 -15.70
C ILE A 231 -11.59 -16.70 -16.99
N VAL A 232 -10.36 -16.64 -17.49
CA VAL A 232 -9.89 -17.52 -18.55
C VAL A 232 -8.90 -18.50 -17.94
N ARG A 233 -9.19 -19.79 -18.10
CA ARG A 233 -8.26 -20.87 -17.79
C ARG A 233 -7.67 -21.44 -19.07
N ASP A 234 -6.41 -21.85 -19.00
CA ASP A 234 -5.84 -22.69 -20.04
C ASP A 234 -6.59 -24.02 -20.10
N GLU A 235 -6.96 -24.47 -21.30
CA GLU A 235 -7.73 -25.70 -21.48
C GLU A 235 -6.93 -26.96 -21.10
N GLU A 236 -5.60 -26.94 -21.26
CA GLU A 236 -4.74 -28.11 -21.05
C GLU A 236 -4.30 -28.23 -19.59
N THR A 237 -3.84 -27.14 -18.98
CA THR A 237 -3.34 -27.15 -17.59
C THR A 237 -4.42 -26.85 -16.56
N GLY A 238 -5.49 -26.15 -16.96
CA GLY A 238 -6.53 -25.66 -16.06
C GLY A 238 -6.11 -24.42 -15.25
N GLU A 239 -4.91 -23.90 -15.44
CA GLU A 239 -4.40 -22.73 -14.72
C GLU A 239 -5.09 -21.44 -15.17
N ILE A 240 -5.29 -20.48 -14.26
CA ILE A 240 -5.78 -19.15 -14.61
C ILE A 240 -4.71 -18.40 -15.42
N VAL A 241 -5.06 -18.04 -16.66
CA VAL A 241 -4.18 -17.23 -17.54
C VAL A 241 -4.61 -15.78 -17.64
N LEU A 242 -5.89 -15.47 -17.37
CA LEU A 242 -6.41 -14.11 -17.38
C LEU A 242 -7.59 -13.96 -16.42
N ILE A 243 -7.60 -12.87 -15.67
CA ILE A 243 -8.78 -12.38 -14.97
C ILE A 243 -9.10 -10.98 -15.47
N VAL A 244 -10.34 -10.78 -15.90
CA VAL A 244 -10.91 -9.46 -16.13
C VAL A 244 -11.86 -9.18 -14.97
N ARG A 245 -11.48 -8.24 -14.11
CA ARG A 245 -12.34 -7.73 -13.02
C ARG A 245 -12.67 -6.26 -13.27
N ARG A 246 -13.88 -6.01 -13.75
CA ARG A 246 -14.43 -4.67 -13.94
C ARG A 246 -14.72 -4.06 -12.57
N ASN A 247 -14.62 -2.73 -12.49
CA ASN A 247 -14.94 -1.95 -11.29
C ASN A 247 -14.29 -2.49 -10.00
N LEU A 248 -13.04 -2.99 -10.09
CA LEU A 248 -12.29 -3.50 -8.93
C LEU A 248 -12.26 -2.50 -7.77
N CYS A 249 -12.18 -1.21 -8.09
CA CYS A 249 -12.54 -0.13 -7.18
C CYS A 249 -13.81 0.53 -7.74
N SER A 250 -14.91 0.50 -6.98
CA SER A 250 -16.19 1.11 -7.37
C SER A 250 -16.35 2.55 -6.89
N ASP A 251 -15.39 3.05 -6.10
CA ASP A 251 -15.45 4.37 -5.49
C ASP A 251 -14.92 5.46 -6.41
N ALA A 252 -15.84 6.27 -6.96
CA ALA A 252 -15.53 7.29 -7.94
C ALA A 252 -14.56 8.37 -7.43
N GLU A 253 -14.60 8.71 -6.15
CA GLU A 253 -13.72 9.75 -5.59
C GLU A 253 -12.30 9.22 -5.41
N VAL A 254 -12.16 7.97 -4.94
CA VAL A 254 -10.87 7.29 -4.88
C VAL A 254 -10.26 7.14 -6.27
N LEU A 255 -11.06 6.71 -7.26
CA LEU A 255 -10.63 6.59 -8.65
C LEU A 255 -10.16 7.94 -9.21
N ALA A 256 -10.91 9.03 -8.98
CA ALA A 256 -10.50 10.35 -9.42
C ALA A 256 -9.19 10.81 -8.76
N GLY A 257 -8.98 10.49 -7.48
CA GLY A 257 -7.72 10.77 -6.77
C GLY A 257 -6.53 10.01 -7.36
N THR A 258 -6.70 8.72 -7.67
CA THR A 258 -5.69 7.92 -8.35
C THR A 258 -5.43 8.40 -9.77
N ASP A 259 -6.47 8.73 -10.54
CA ASP A 259 -6.34 9.24 -11.90
C ASP A 259 -5.54 10.56 -11.95
N ASN A 260 -5.84 11.51 -11.05
CA ASN A 260 -5.05 12.73 -10.90
C ASN A 260 -3.58 12.44 -10.60
N THR A 261 -3.31 11.42 -9.78
CA THR A 261 -1.94 10.98 -9.46
C THR A 261 -1.24 10.41 -10.70
N VAL A 262 -1.93 9.57 -11.48
CA VAL A 262 -1.43 8.98 -12.74
C VAL A 262 -1.18 10.04 -13.81
N VAL A 263 -2.11 10.96 -14.02
CA VAL A 263 -1.98 12.07 -14.97
C VAL A 263 -0.79 12.94 -14.60
N LEU A 264 -0.65 13.29 -13.32
CA LEU A 264 0.50 14.06 -12.83
C LEU A 264 1.81 13.29 -13.05
N ASP A 265 1.86 11.99 -12.72
CA ASP A 265 3.05 11.15 -12.88
C ASP A 265 3.48 11.08 -14.35
N CYS A 266 2.52 10.86 -15.26
CA CYS A 266 2.76 10.87 -16.70
C CYS A 266 3.21 12.25 -17.18
N SER A 267 2.68 13.36 -16.65
CA SER A 267 3.08 14.70 -17.07
C SER A 267 4.54 15.03 -16.73
N MET A 268 5.04 14.53 -15.60
CA MET A 268 6.36 14.88 -15.08
C MET A 268 7.48 13.93 -15.50
N LYS A 269 7.17 12.71 -15.93
CA LYS A 269 8.16 11.67 -16.27
C LYS A 269 8.34 11.47 -17.76
N LYS A 270 9.50 10.95 -18.18
CA LYS A 270 9.78 10.45 -19.52
C LYS A 270 9.03 9.14 -19.76
N GLY A 271 8.46 9.01 -20.96
CA GLY A 271 7.85 7.76 -21.41
C GLY A 271 8.86 6.63 -21.51
N ALA A 272 8.44 5.42 -21.15
CA ALA A 272 9.20 4.19 -21.30
C ALA A 272 9.24 3.72 -22.76
N GLN A 273 8.15 3.95 -23.49
CA GLN A 273 7.98 3.62 -24.90
C GLN A 273 7.76 4.92 -25.68
N LEU A 274 8.83 5.47 -26.25
CA LEU A 274 8.81 6.80 -26.90
C LEU A 274 8.16 6.78 -28.29
N ASP A 275 8.10 5.59 -28.90
CA ASP A 275 7.55 5.36 -30.22
C ASP A 275 6.11 4.85 -30.19
N ASP A 276 5.53 4.64 -29.01
CA ASP A 276 4.13 4.27 -28.86
C ASP A 276 3.26 5.53 -28.74
N PRO A 277 2.04 5.56 -29.31
CA PRO A 277 1.08 6.62 -29.04
C PRO A 277 0.77 6.76 -27.55
N GLY A 278 0.52 8.01 -27.11
CA GLY A 278 0.23 8.32 -25.71
C GLY A 278 1.49 8.33 -24.85
N LYS A 279 1.32 8.00 -23.56
CA LYS A 279 2.44 8.01 -22.61
C LYS A 279 2.28 6.89 -21.60
N LEU A 280 3.29 6.04 -21.49
CA LEU A 280 3.44 5.02 -20.45
C LEU A 280 4.74 5.29 -19.70
N VAL A 281 4.68 5.44 -18.38
CA VAL A 281 5.86 5.74 -17.54
C VAL A 281 6.09 4.62 -16.54
N LEU A 282 7.37 4.31 -16.28
CA LEU A 282 7.75 3.38 -15.22
C LEU A 282 7.53 4.02 -13.85
N VAL A 283 7.06 3.21 -12.91
CA VAL A 283 6.80 3.55 -11.52
C VAL A 283 7.50 2.54 -10.62
N GLY A 284 8.04 3.01 -9.49
CA GLY A 284 8.76 2.15 -8.55
C GLY A 284 10.17 1.84 -9.03
N TYR A 285 10.67 0.67 -8.68
CA TYR A 285 12.01 0.19 -9.02
C TYR A 285 12.09 -0.30 -10.46
N SER A 286 13.24 -0.07 -11.10
CA SER A 286 13.53 -0.50 -12.46
C SER A 286 14.99 -0.94 -12.59
N ALA A 287 15.29 -1.76 -13.60
CA ALA A 287 16.67 -2.18 -13.90
C ALA A 287 17.54 -1.09 -14.55
N GLY A 288 17.01 0.12 -14.76
CA GLY A 288 17.72 1.22 -15.39
C GLY A 288 17.91 1.06 -16.91
N SER A 289 18.84 1.82 -17.47
CA SER A 289 19.15 1.78 -18.91
C SER A 289 19.89 0.49 -19.28
N ARG A 290 19.61 -0.08 -20.46
CA ARG A 290 20.37 -1.22 -21.00
C ARG A 290 21.88 -0.93 -21.14
N SER A 291 22.25 0.33 -21.38
CA SER A 291 23.65 0.75 -21.52
C SER A 291 24.38 0.94 -20.18
N SER A 292 23.64 1.05 -19.08
CA SER A 292 24.16 1.25 -17.73
C SER A 292 23.12 0.71 -16.74
N PRO A 293 23.00 -0.63 -16.64
CA PRO A 293 21.97 -1.24 -15.82
C PRO A 293 22.28 -0.98 -14.35
N ALA A 294 21.28 -0.45 -13.65
CA ALA A 294 21.34 -0.19 -12.23
C ALA A 294 19.94 -0.36 -11.67
N PHE A 295 19.78 -1.27 -10.71
CA PHE A 295 18.52 -1.46 -10.04
C PHE A 295 18.31 -0.33 -9.04
N ASP A 296 17.35 0.55 -9.32
CA ASP A 296 17.02 1.68 -8.47
C ASP A 296 15.58 2.14 -8.76
N TYR A 297 15.06 2.99 -7.87
CA TYR A 297 13.82 3.70 -8.10
C TYR A 297 13.91 4.52 -9.39
N SER A 298 12.87 4.43 -10.23
CA SER A 298 12.78 5.07 -11.53
C SER A 298 13.16 6.57 -11.48
N ARG A 299 14.21 6.93 -12.23
CA ARG A 299 14.76 8.29 -12.32
C ARG A 299 14.39 8.97 -13.64
N ASN A 300 13.12 8.90 -14.01
CA ASN A 300 12.62 9.38 -15.30
C ASN A 300 11.96 10.76 -15.23
N ILE A 301 12.12 11.55 -14.17
CA ILE A 301 11.49 12.88 -14.06
C ILE A 301 12.15 13.87 -15.03
N GLU A 302 11.37 14.41 -15.97
CA GLU A 302 11.78 15.42 -16.96
C GLU A 302 11.46 16.86 -16.53
N ALA A 303 10.46 17.02 -15.66
CA ALA A 303 10.02 18.32 -15.19
C ALA A 303 11.16 19.07 -14.50
N LYS A 304 11.57 20.20 -15.09
CA LYS A 304 12.67 21.02 -14.57
C LYS A 304 12.21 21.75 -13.31
N LYS A 305 13.04 21.71 -12.25
CA LYS A 305 12.87 22.47 -10.99
C LYS A 305 11.68 22.03 -10.11
N LEU A 306 11.47 20.72 -9.94
CA LEU A 306 10.63 20.22 -8.85
C LEU A 306 11.43 20.19 -7.54
N SER A 307 10.81 20.57 -6.42
CA SER A 307 11.45 20.44 -5.11
C SER A 307 11.55 18.96 -4.71
N GLU A 308 12.58 18.62 -3.92
CA GLU A 308 12.74 17.27 -3.38
C GLU A 308 11.53 16.83 -2.55
N GLU A 309 10.96 17.77 -1.78
CA GLU A 309 9.75 17.54 -1.00
C GLU A 309 8.54 17.19 -1.87
N PHE A 310 8.36 17.91 -2.98
CA PHE A 310 7.28 17.62 -3.93
C PHE A 310 7.47 16.22 -4.54
N VAL A 311 8.67 15.90 -5.02
CA VAL A 311 8.97 14.59 -5.62
C VAL A 311 8.73 13.46 -4.62
N ARG A 312 9.18 13.63 -3.37
CA ARG A 312 8.94 12.66 -2.30
C ARG A 312 7.45 12.48 -2.01
N SER A 313 6.71 13.58 -1.86
CA SER A 313 5.26 13.55 -1.64
C SER A 313 4.51 12.86 -2.79
N HIS A 314 4.92 13.13 -4.03
CA HIS A 314 4.35 12.50 -5.22
C HIS A 314 4.67 11.00 -5.28
N HIS A 315 5.92 10.59 -4.99
CA HIS A 315 6.25 9.16 -4.87
C HIS A 315 5.40 8.46 -3.81
N MET A 316 5.15 9.09 -2.66
CA MET A 316 4.25 8.55 -1.64
C MET A 316 2.82 8.38 -2.14
N ALA A 317 2.29 9.34 -2.90
CA ALA A 317 0.94 9.27 -3.49
C ALA A 317 0.82 8.14 -4.52
N VAL A 318 1.84 8.01 -5.38
CA VAL A 318 1.93 6.94 -6.38
C VAL A 318 2.03 5.57 -5.69
N SER A 319 2.99 5.38 -4.79
CA SER A 319 3.16 4.13 -4.03
C SER A 319 1.91 3.76 -3.24
N SER A 320 1.21 4.75 -2.68
CA SER A 320 -0.05 4.50 -1.97
C SER A 320 -1.19 4.09 -2.90
N SER A 321 -1.25 4.66 -4.11
CA SER A 321 -2.22 4.24 -5.13
C SER A 321 -1.98 2.81 -5.58
N PHE A 322 -0.72 2.45 -5.88
CA PHE A 322 -0.37 1.07 -6.22
C PHE A 322 -0.67 0.11 -5.05
N SER A 323 -0.36 0.50 -3.82
CA SER A 323 -0.63 -0.32 -2.63
C SER A 323 -2.13 -0.50 -2.39
N LEU A 324 -2.96 0.52 -2.64
CA LEU A 324 -4.42 0.38 -2.61
C LEU A 324 -4.91 -0.68 -3.59
N PHE A 325 -4.50 -0.60 -4.86
CA PHE A 325 -4.93 -1.56 -5.88
C PHE A 325 -4.38 -2.96 -5.61
N TYR A 326 -3.15 -3.07 -5.10
CA TYR A 326 -2.60 -4.35 -4.66
C TYR A 326 -3.40 -4.95 -3.50
N GLN A 327 -3.82 -4.13 -2.54
CA GLN A 327 -4.65 -4.59 -1.43
C GLN A 327 -6.07 -4.97 -1.88
N LEU A 328 -6.62 -4.31 -2.91
CA LEU A 328 -7.86 -4.73 -3.57
C LEU A 328 -7.69 -6.07 -4.27
N MET A 329 -6.59 -6.27 -5.01
CA MET A 329 -6.27 -7.57 -5.61
C MET A 329 -6.18 -8.65 -4.53
N ARG A 330 -5.47 -8.40 -3.43
CA ARG A 330 -5.37 -9.35 -2.30
C ARG A 330 -6.71 -9.63 -1.62
N ALA A 331 -7.63 -8.69 -1.63
CA ALA A 331 -8.97 -8.87 -1.06
C ALA A 331 -9.94 -9.62 -2.00
N ASN A 332 -9.71 -9.60 -3.32
CA ASN A 332 -10.70 -10.06 -4.31
C ASN A 332 -10.23 -11.19 -5.22
N LEU A 333 -8.92 -11.39 -5.40
CA LEU A 333 -8.35 -12.40 -6.29
C LEU A 333 -7.86 -13.61 -5.49
N PRO A 334 -7.89 -14.83 -6.06
CA PRO A 334 -7.35 -16.01 -5.42
C PRO A 334 -5.82 -15.96 -5.35
N ASN A 335 -5.26 -16.76 -4.44
CA ASN A 335 -3.83 -16.94 -4.26
C ASN A 335 -3.11 -17.42 -5.53
N GLU A 336 -3.77 -18.23 -6.36
CA GLU A 336 -3.27 -18.70 -7.67
C GLU A 336 -2.70 -17.56 -8.54
N VAL A 337 -3.21 -16.32 -8.38
CA VAL A 337 -2.73 -15.14 -9.13
C VAL A 337 -1.73 -14.29 -8.33
N LEU A 338 -1.75 -14.37 -7.00
CA LEU A 338 -0.99 -13.49 -6.12
C LEU A 338 0.35 -14.11 -5.70
N GLU A 339 0.41 -15.44 -5.59
CA GLU A 339 1.57 -16.18 -5.11
C GLU A 339 2.77 -16.01 -6.05
N ASP A 340 2.56 -15.99 -7.37
CA ASP A 340 3.62 -15.73 -8.36
C ASP A 340 4.40 -14.44 -8.06
N TYR A 341 3.70 -13.36 -7.73
CA TYR A 341 4.34 -12.09 -7.36
C TYR A 341 5.12 -12.20 -6.05
N GLU A 342 4.49 -12.82 -5.04
CA GLU A 342 5.07 -12.94 -3.70
C GLU A 342 6.31 -13.84 -3.68
N GLU A 343 6.26 -14.99 -4.36
CA GLU A 343 7.36 -15.92 -4.51
C GLU A 343 8.51 -15.29 -5.30
N TYR A 344 8.21 -14.60 -6.42
CA TYR A 344 9.24 -13.94 -7.21
C TYR A 344 9.96 -12.85 -6.41
N ILE A 345 9.22 -12.03 -5.67
CA ILE A 345 9.79 -10.98 -4.82
C ILE A 345 10.65 -11.60 -3.71
N ALA A 346 10.14 -12.61 -3.01
CA ALA A 346 10.86 -13.26 -1.90
C ALA A 346 12.14 -13.96 -2.38
N LYS A 347 12.05 -14.71 -3.48
CA LYS A 347 13.18 -15.43 -4.08
C LYS A 347 14.33 -14.52 -4.48
N HIS A 348 14.02 -13.33 -4.98
CA HIS A 348 15.01 -12.38 -5.48
C HIS A 348 15.35 -11.24 -4.51
N GLY A 349 14.71 -11.20 -3.33
CA GLY A 349 14.92 -10.15 -2.34
C GLY A 349 14.58 -8.76 -2.85
N PHE A 350 13.57 -8.65 -3.71
CA PHE A 350 13.19 -7.34 -4.25
C PHE A 350 12.48 -6.48 -3.18
N PRO A 351 12.74 -5.17 -3.15
CA PRO A 351 12.02 -4.27 -2.27
C PRO A 351 10.55 -4.17 -2.68
N ARG A 352 9.72 -3.60 -1.80
CA ARG A 352 8.34 -3.21 -2.15
C ARG A 352 8.31 -1.81 -2.74
N MET A 353 7.16 -1.39 -3.26
CA MET A 353 6.97 -0.01 -3.71
C MET A 353 6.88 0.95 -2.52
N ASP A 354 8.05 1.34 -1.99
CA ASP A 354 8.25 2.04 -0.73
C ASP A 354 8.46 3.56 -0.88
N ALA A 355 8.15 4.09 -2.06
CA ALA A 355 8.40 5.49 -2.43
C ALA A 355 9.89 5.91 -2.28
N ARG A 356 10.82 5.00 -2.61
CA ARG A 356 12.28 5.21 -2.53
C ARG A 356 12.74 5.34 -1.07
N GLY A 357 12.31 4.38 -0.24
CA GLY A 357 12.61 4.32 1.19
C GLY A 357 11.90 5.37 2.05
N ALA A 358 10.95 6.13 1.48
CA ALA A 358 10.17 7.10 2.24
C ALA A 358 9.06 6.45 3.08
N ILE A 359 8.62 5.25 2.70
CA ILE A 359 7.74 4.39 3.48
C ILE A 359 8.62 3.36 4.18
N PRO A 360 8.68 3.32 5.51
CA PRO A 360 9.32 2.22 6.23
C PRO A 360 8.63 0.90 5.90
N VAL A 361 9.42 -0.13 5.62
CA VAL A 361 8.93 -1.48 5.29
C VAL A 361 9.62 -2.49 6.21
N ASP A 362 8.85 -3.42 6.77
CA ASP A 362 9.39 -4.54 7.55
C ASP A 362 9.91 -5.68 6.65
N ASP A 363 10.48 -6.72 7.29
CA ASP A 363 11.06 -7.88 6.61
C ASP A 363 10.01 -8.65 5.79
N GLU A 364 8.73 -8.55 6.19
CA GLU A 364 7.60 -9.13 5.50
C GLU A 364 7.11 -8.28 4.32
N GLY A 365 7.67 -7.10 4.07
CA GLY A 365 7.22 -6.22 2.99
C GLY A 365 5.96 -5.42 3.34
N CYS A 366 5.66 -5.25 4.61
CA CYS A 366 4.53 -4.47 5.11
C CYS A 366 4.97 -3.07 5.53
N GLY A 367 4.11 -2.09 5.30
CA GLY A 367 4.34 -0.70 5.63
C GLY A 367 3.04 0.10 5.59
N ASP A 368 3.19 1.42 5.59
CA ASP A 368 2.05 2.33 5.68
C ASP A 368 1.71 2.92 4.32
N TYR A 369 0.44 2.86 3.92
CA TYR A 369 -0.07 3.57 2.76
C TYR A 369 -1.33 4.37 3.12
N TYR A 370 -1.71 5.32 2.28
CA TYR A 370 -2.90 6.14 2.54
C TYR A 370 -3.85 6.26 1.35
N VAL A 371 -5.11 6.53 1.62
CA VAL A 371 -6.12 6.86 0.62
C VAL A 371 -6.82 8.15 0.99
N LYS A 372 -6.96 9.07 0.04
CA LYS A 372 -7.69 10.33 0.23
C LYS A 372 -9.12 10.20 -0.30
N LYS A 373 -10.11 10.53 0.52
CA LYS A 373 -11.54 10.56 0.16
C LYS A 373 -12.32 11.48 1.09
N GLY A 374 -13.21 12.31 0.55
CA GLY A 374 -14.07 13.24 1.26
C GLY A 374 -13.32 14.27 2.07
N GLY A 375 -12.15 14.72 1.57
CA GLY A 375 -11.22 15.57 2.33
C GLY A 375 -10.53 14.87 3.52
N LYS A 376 -10.74 13.56 3.71
CA LYS A 376 -10.10 12.75 4.75
C LYS A 376 -8.96 11.93 4.16
N THR A 377 -7.97 11.66 5.00
CA THR A 377 -6.89 10.72 4.68
C THR A 377 -7.06 9.48 5.56
N PHE A 378 -7.27 8.33 4.92
CA PHE A 378 -7.31 7.03 5.57
C PHE A 378 -5.94 6.38 5.48
N THR A 379 -5.18 6.35 6.57
CA THR A 379 -3.90 5.65 6.65
C THR A 379 -4.11 4.20 7.04
N PHE A 380 -3.48 3.28 6.32
CA PHE A 380 -3.45 1.84 6.57
C PHE A 380 -2.07 1.47 7.06
N HIS A 381 -2.00 0.94 8.29
CA HIS A 381 -0.74 0.64 8.95
C HIS A 381 -0.38 -0.84 8.80
N GLY A 382 0.91 -1.13 8.62
CA GLY A 382 1.42 -2.51 8.57
C GLY A 382 0.75 -3.37 7.49
N ALA A 383 0.41 -2.77 6.35
CA ALA A 383 -0.19 -3.48 5.24
C ALA A 383 0.89 -3.88 4.23
N LYS A 384 0.72 -5.05 3.61
CA LYS A 384 1.60 -5.50 2.52
C LYS A 384 1.58 -4.47 1.39
N LEU A 385 2.74 -3.90 1.08
CA LEU A 385 2.85 -2.90 0.02
C LEU A 385 2.87 -3.57 -1.37
N ALA A 386 2.61 -2.77 -2.40
CA ALA A 386 2.62 -3.25 -3.78
C ALA A 386 3.98 -3.83 -4.21
N PRO A 387 3.99 -4.71 -5.24
CA PRO A 387 5.20 -5.15 -5.92
C PRO A 387 6.14 -3.99 -6.29
N PRO A 388 7.46 -4.23 -6.42
CA PRO A 388 8.49 -3.19 -6.60
C PRO A 388 8.25 -2.25 -7.78
N ALA A 389 7.59 -2.73 -8.84
CA ALA A 389 7.52 -2.07 -10.12
C ALA A 389 6.08 -2.01 -10.63
N GLY A 390 5.79 -0.96 -11.39
CA GLY A 390 4.51 -0.79 -12.06
C GLY A 390 4.62 0.18 -13.23
N VAL A 391 3.49 0.41 -13.90
CA VAL A 391 3.38 1.37 -14.99
C VAL A 391 2.16 2.25 -14.80
N ALA A 392 2.30 3.53 -15.14
CA ALA A 392 1.22 4.49 -15.22
C ALA A 392 1.08 4.96 -16.66
N GLY A 393 -0.15 5.02 -17.19
CA GLY A 393 -0.38 5.31 -18.59
C GLY A 393 -1.52 6.30 -18.82
N VAL A 394 -1.34 7.20 -19.79
CA VAL A 394 -2.39 8.11 -20.29
C VAL A 394 -2.44 7.99 -21.81
N ASN A 395 -3.62 7.63 -22.33
CA ASN A 395 -3.88 7.44 -23.77
C ASN A 395 -2.86 6.53 -24.49
N TYR A 396 -2.23 5.61 -23.75
CA TYR A 396 -1.18 4.74 -24.27
C TYR A 396 -1.76 3.66 -25.18
N ALA A 397 -1.13 3.44 -26.33
CA ALA A 397 -1.45 2.34 -27.23
C ALA A 397 -0.15 1.66 -27.70
N ARG A 398 -0.19 0.34 -27.89
CA ARG A 398 0.93 -0.45 -28.40
C ARG A 398 0.47 -1.34 -29.56
N GLN A 399 1.42 -1.78 -30.37
CA GLN A 399 1.19 -2.85 -31.34
C GLN A 399 0.76 -4.15 -30.67
N ALA A 400 0.01 -4.98 -31.41
CA ALA A 400 -0.25 -6.35 -31.02
C ALA A 400 1.07 -7.12 -30.88
N SER A 401 1.32 -7.61 -29.67
CA SER A 401 2.35 -8.60 -29.34
C SER A 401 1.63 -9.79 -28.71
N HIS A 402 1.81 -10.99 -29.25
CA HIS A 402 1.40 -12.22 -28.54
C HIS A 402 2.36 -12.49 -27.39
#